data_AF-A0A7T5EVR1-F1
#
_entry.id   AF-A0A7T5EVR1-F1
#
_cell.length_a   1.000
_cell.length_b   1.000
_cell.length_c   1.000
_cell.angle_alpha   90.00
_cell.angle_beta   90.00
_cell.angle_gamma   90.00
#
_symmetry.space_group_name_H-M   'P 1'
#
loop_
_entity.id
_entity.type
_entity.pdbx_description
1 polymer ?
#
loop_
_entity_poly.entity_id
_entity_poly.type
_entity_poly.pdbx_seq_one_letter_code
_entity_poly.pdbx_strand_id
1 'polypeptide(L)'
;MARKGLHHRTQTRNGLVALQYSIDFFIAILLLTGAISTSGIFVVPEGFFLAATGPVFGSDLFEGKSAETSIGLRAVNVIVAILLILNVIRVTGPYITSQRAIIVFSGEIFGINEIAEVVGLDEMDRDVAFELRQYVRSQLLHEH
;
A
#
# COMPACT_ATOMS: atom_id res chain seq x y z
N MET A 1 -19.86 27.01 -24.50
CA MET A 1 -19.89 25.53 -24.45
C MET A 1 -18.49 25.01 -24.13
N ALA A 2 -18.13 24.82 -22.85
CA ALA A 2 -16.78 24.33 -22.47
C ALA A 2 -16.70 23.71 -21.06
N ARG A 3 -17.77 23.09 -20.54
CA ARG A 3 -17.81 22.51 -19.17
C ARG A 3 -17.83 20.98 -19.10
N LYS A 4 -17.97 20.28 -20.23
CA LYS A 4 -18.16 18.81 -20.25
C LYS A 4 -16.86 17.99 -20.05
N GLY A 5 -15.68 18.59 -20.20
CA GLY A 5 -14.39 17.88 -20.11
C GLY A 5 -13.78 17.75 -18.71
N LEU A 6 -14.18 18.60 -17.75
CA LEU A 6 -13.57 18.64 -16.40
C LEU A 6 -14.14 17.59 -15.44
N HIS A 7 -15.42 17.23 -15.58
CA HIS A 7 -16.05 16.22 -14.71
C HIS A 7 -15.57 14.79 -15.00
N HIS A 8 -15.21 14.49 -16.23
CA HIS A 8 -14.74 13.14 -16.59
C HIS A 8 -13.33 12.87 -16.07
N ARG A 9 -12.46 13.89 -16.04
CA ARG A 9 -11.06 13.74 -15.62
C ARG A 9 -10.90 13.55 -14.10
N THR A 10 -11.76 14.20 -13.31
CA THR A 10 -11.78 14.06 -11.84
C THR A 10 -12.39 12.73 -11.40
N GLN A 11 -13.45 12.27 -12.04
CA GLN A 11 -14.10 11.01 -11.70
C GLN A 11 -13.20 9.78 -11.96
N THR A 12 -12.47 9.76 -13.08
CA THR A 12 -11.54 8.66 -13.40
C THR A 12 -10.35 8.60 -12.44
N ARG A 13 -9.83 9.76 -12.01
CA ARG A 13 -8.72 9.84 -11.04
C ARG A 13 -9.14 9.25 -9.69
N ASN A 14 -10.32 9.61 -9.20
CA ASN A 14 -10.84 9.10 -7.93
C ASN A 14 -11.08 7.57 -7.98
N GLY A 15 -11.53 7.05 -9.13
CA GLY A 15 -11.71 5.62 -9.32
C GLY A 15 -10.39 4.83 -9.30
N LEU A 16 -9.35 5.35 -9.94
CA LEU A 16 -8.01 4.73 -9.93
C LEU A 16 -7.39 4.72 -8.54
N VAL A 17 -7.54 5.83 -7.81
CA VAL A 17 -7.09 5.97 -6.43
C VAL A 17 -7.80 4.95 -5.53
N ALA A 18 -9.13 4.87 -5.59
CA ALA A 18 -9.90 3.89 -4.81
C ALA A 18 -9.53 2.43 -5.15
N LEU A 19 -9.25 2.15 -6.43
CA LEU A 19 -8.77 0.84 -6.86
C LEU A 19 -7.41 0.51 -6.27
N GLN A 20 -6.47 1.46 -6.28
CA GLN A 20 -5.15 1.26 -5.68
C GLN A 20 -5.24 0.98 -4.18
N TYR A 21 -6.02 1.76 -3.43
CA TYR A 21 -6.27 1.51 -2.00
C TYR A 21 -6.88 0.13 -1.76
N SER A 22 -7.81 -0.29 -2.62
CA SER A 22 -8.42 -1.63 -2.52
C SER A 22 -7.40 -2.74 -2.74
N ILE A 23 -6.49 -2.56 -3.70
CA ILE A 23 -5.39 -3.49 -3.97
C ILE A 23 -4.44 -3.53 -2.77
N ASP A 24 -3.98 -2.39 -2.27
CA ASP A 24 -3.06 -2.32 -1.13
C ASP A 24 -3.66 -2.99 0.11
N PHE A 25 -4.93 -2.68 0.40
CA PHE A 25 -5.66 -3.26 1.53
C PHE A 25 -5.85 -4.77 1.37
N PHE A 26 -6.16 -5.25 0.17
CA PHE A 26 -6.29 -6.68 -0.10
C PHE A 26 -4.96 -7.41 0.10
N ILE A 27 -3.85 -6.86 -0.42
CA ILE A 27 -2.51 -7.43 -0.22
C ILE A 27 -2.12 -7.43 1.27
N ALA A 28 -2.46 -6.37 2.02
CA ALA A 28 -2.23 -6.33 3.46
C ALA A 28 -2.97 -7.47 4.20
N ILE A 29 -4.23 -7.74 3.85
CA ILE A 29 -4.99 -8.86 4.42
C ILE A 29 -4.32 -10.21 4.08
N LEU A 30 -3.85 -10.39 2.84
CA LEU A 30 -3.17 -11.63 2.45
C LEU A 30 -1.88 -11.85 3.26
N LEU A 31 -1.12 -10.79 3.56
CA LEU A 31 0.06 -10.86 4.42
C LEU A 31 -0.31 -11.23 5.87
N LEU A 32 -1.35 -10.59 6.43
CA LEU A 32 -1.78 -10.84 7.81
C LEU A 32 -2.37 -12.23 8.03
N THR A 33 -3.04 -12.77 7.01
CA THR A 33 -3.60 -14.14 7.03
C THR A 33 -2.55 -15.20 6.74
N GLY A 34 -1.35 -14.82 6.28
CA GLY A 34 -0.33 -15.76 5.83
C GLY A 34 -0.69 -16.46 4.51
N ALA A 35 -1.61 -15.90 3.72
CA ALA A 35 -1.89 -16.39 2.37
C ALA A 35 -0.74 -16.05 1.40
N ILE A 36 0.04 -15.00 1.72
CA ILE A 36 1.30 -14.64 1.09
C ILE A 36 2.30 -14.21 2.17
N SER A 37 3.59 -14.24 1.85
CA SER A 37 4.65 -13.80 2.74
C SER A 37 5.69 -12.98 1.99
N THR A 38 6.32 -12.03 2.69
CA THR A 38 7.48 -11.31 2.17
C THR A 38 8.59 -12.31 1.83
N SER A 39 9.10 -12.25 0.61
CA SER A 39 10.05 -13.21 0.06
C SER A 39 11.44 -12.62 -0.18
N GLY A 40 11.56 -11.30 -0.20
CA GLY A 40 12.86 -10.64 -0.42
C GLY A 40 12.75 -9.16 -0.73
N ILE A 41 13.90 -8.60 -1.13
CA ILE A 41 14.09 -7.20 -1.46
C ILE A 41 14.74 -7.13 -2.85
N PHE A 42 14.21 -6.29 -3.73
CA PHE A 42 14.86 -5.91 -4.98
C PHE A 42 15.47 -4.53 -4.82
N VAL A 43 16.78 -4.42 -5.04
CA VAL A 43 17.50 -3.14 -4.97
C VAL A 43 17.63 -2.58 -6.38
N VAL A 44 17.27 -1.30 -6.54
CA VAL A 44 17.42 -0.53 -7.77
C VAL A 44 18.22 0.74 -7.47
N PRO A 45 18.78 1.45 -8.48
CA PRO A 45 19.55 2.68 -8.23
C PRO A 45 18.79 3.74 -7.43
N GLU A 46 17.48 3.83 -7.62
CA GLU A 46 16.61 4.82 -6.99
C GLU A 46 16.17 4.44 -5.57
N GLY A 47 16.29 3.16 -5.17
CA GLY A 47 15.71 2.68 -3.93
C GLY A 47 15.56 1.16 -3.86
N PHE A 48 14.55 0.69 -3.13
CA PHE A 48 14.25 -0.74 -3.07
C PHE A 48 12.76 -1.06 -3.07
N PHE A 49 12.45 -2.27 -3.53
CA PHE A 49 11.12 -2.86 -3.52
C PHE A 49 11.13 -4.06 -2.60
N LEU A 50 10.09 -4.17 -1.79
CA LEU A 50 9.82 -5.40 -1.07
C LEU A 50 8.97 -6.31 -1.96
N ALA A 51 9.23 -7.61 -1.86
CA ALA A 51 8.57 -8.63 -2.65
C ALA A 51 7.75 -9.55 -1.73
N ALA A 52 6.55 -9.94 -2.15
CA ALA A 52 5.78 -10.99 -1.51
C ALA A 52 5.25 -11.99 -2.53
N THR A 53 5.17 -13.25 -2.11
CA THR A 53 4.57 -14.35 -2.88
C THR A 53 3.99 -15.40 -1.94
N GLY A 54 3.29 -16.39 -2.48
CA GLY A 54 2.67 -17.46 -1.70
C GLY A 54 1.66 -18.26 -2.52
N PRO A 55 0.88 -19.14 -1.87
CA PRO A 55 -0.06 -20.05 -2.53
C PRO A 55 -1.03 -19.36 -3.49
N VAL A 56 -1.49 -18.15 -3.14
CA VAL A 56 -2.39 -17.35 -3.99
C VAL A 56 -1.74 -16.98 -5.33
N PHE A 57 -0.42 -16.91 -5.38
CA PHE A 57 0.39 -16.58 -6.56
C PHE A 57 1.12 -17.78 -7.17
N GLY A 58 0.74 -19.00 -6.77
CA GLY A 58 1.30 -20.24 -7.32
C GLY A 58 2.67 -20.61 -6.79
N SER A 59 3.07 -20.10 -5.62
CA SER A 59 4.30 -20.51 -4.94
C SER A 59 4.03 -21.13 -3.57
N ASP A 60 5.03 -21.81 -3.02
CA ASP A 60 5.00 -22.17 -1.61
C ASP A 60 5.11 -20.93 -0.71
N LEU A 61 4.65 -21.07 0.52
CA LEU A 61 4.87 -20.08 1.58
C LEU A 61 6.34 -20.05 1.98
N PHE A 62 6.87 -18.85 2.12
CA PHE A 62 8.17 -18.68 2.78
C PHE A 62 7.99 -18.94 4.27
N GLU A 63 8.77 -19.87 4.79
CA GLU A 63 8.82 -20.20 6.22
C GLU A 63 10.25 -20.05 6.74
N GLY A 64 10.37 -19.71 8.02
CA GLY A 64 11.67 -19.67 8.67
C GLY A 64 12.24 -21.08 8.82
N LYS A 65 13.56 -21.21 8.73
CA LYS A 65 14.27 -22.48 9.00
C LYS A 65 14.20 -22.90 10.48
N SER A 66 13.78 -21.97 11.35
CA SER A 66 13.61 -22.14 12.79
C SER A 66 12.35 -21.41 13.27
N ALA A 67 11.97 -21.62 14.52
CA ALA A 67 10.84 -20.92 15.12
C ALA A 67 11.08 -19.40 15.19
N GLU A 68 12.31 -18.99 15.56
CA GLU A 68 12.70 -17.59 15.70
C GLU A 68 12.68 -16.88 14.34
N THR A 69 13.19 -17.54 13.30
CA THR A 69 13.16 -16.98 11.94
C THR A 69 11.74 -16.92 11.38
N SER A 70 10.86 -17.86 11.77
CA SER A 70 9.44 -17.81 11.40
C SER A 70 8.70 -16.67 12.10
N ILE A 71 9.00 -16.41 13.38
CA ILE A 71 8.47 -15.26 14.11
C ILE A 71 8.96 -13.96 13.47
N GLY A 72 10.26 -13.88 13.13
CA GLY A 72 10.83 -12.73 12.45
C GLY A 72 10.14 -12.45 11.11
N LEU A 73 9.90 -13.49 10.31
CA LEU A 73 9.20 -13.36 9.04
C LEU A 73 7.75 -12.88 9.21
N ARG A 74 7.03 -13.40 10.21
CA ARG A 74 5.68 -12.92 10.56
C ARG A 74 5.68 -11.47 11.00
N ALA A 75 6.66 -11.05 11.79
CA ALA A 75 6.82 -9.66 12.20
C ALA A 75 7.04 -8.74 10.98
N VAL A 76 7.87 -9.16 10.02
CA VAL A 76 8.05 -8.42 8.75
C VAL A 76 6.72 -8.32 7.99
N ASN A 77 5.99 -9.44 7.82
CA ASN A 77 4.70 -9.43 7.13
C ASN A 77 3.69 -8.47 7.78
N VAL A 78 3.63 -8.44 9.11
CA VAL A 78 2.77 -7.53 9.88
C VAL A 78 3.19 -6.07 9.67
N ILE A 79 4.48 -5.76 9.76
CA ILE A 79 4.99 -4.39 9.55
C ILE A 79 4.63 -3.92 8.13
N VAL A 80 4.88 -4.75 7.12
CA VAL A 80 4.55 -4.43 5.73
C VAL A 80 3.05 -4.20 5.54
N ALA A 81 2.20 -5.06 6.12
CA ALA A 81 0.76 -4.90 6.03
C ALA A 81 0.28 -3.59 6.66
N ILE A 82 0.85 -3.20 7.80
CA ILE A 82 0.56 -1.90 8.44
C ILE A 82 0.99 -0.75 7.53
N LEU A 83 2.18 -0.82 6.92
CA LEU A 83 2.66 0.23 6.01
C LEU A 83 1.77 0.38 4.76
N LEU A 84 1.22 -0.72 4.23
CA LEU A 84 0.23 -0.69 3.14
C LEU A 84 -1.09 -0.05 3.59
N ILE A 85 -1.61 -0.44 4.76
CA ILE A 85 -2.87 0.11 5.31
C ILE A 85 -2.73 1.62 5.58
N LEU A 86 -1.59 2.04 6.11
CA LEU A 86 -1.25 3.44 6.37
C LEU A 86 -0.84 4.20 5.11
N ASN A 87 -0.74 3.52 3.97
CA ASN A 87 -0.38 4.11 2.67
C ASN A 87 1.01 4.73 2.62
N VAL A 88 1.90 4.29 3.49
CA VAL A 88 3.31 4.67 3.51
C VAL A 88 4.05 4.01 2.36
N ILE A 89 3.62 2.80 1.99
CA ILE A 89 4.07 2.07 0.80
C ILE A 89 2.85 1.62 0.01
N ARG A 90 3.03 1.33 -1.27
CA ARG A 90 1.97 0.91 -2.19
C ARG A 90 2.41 -0.29 -3.01
N VAL A 91 1.44 -1.09 -3.42
CA VAL A 91 1.63 -2.12 -4.43
C VAL A 91 1.97 -1.44 -5.75
N THR A 92 3.20 -1.66 -6.23
CA THR A 92 3.67 -1.11 -7.52
C THR A 92 3.20 -1.99 -8.68
N GLY A 93 3.07 -3.30 -8.45
CA GLY A 93 2.50 -4.21 -9.43
C GLY A 93 2.98 -5.65 -9.28
N PRO A 94 2.53 -6.53 -10.19
CA PRO A 94 3.00 -7.91 -10.26
C PRO A 94 4.28 -8.02 -11.10
N TYR A 95 5.21 -8.84 -10.63
CA TYR A 95 6.33 -9.38 -11.38
C TYR A 95 6.06 -10.86 -11.68
N ILE A 96 5.86 -11.18 -12.95
CA ILE A 96 5.49 -12.53 -13.38
C ILE A 96 6.74 -13.24 -13.90
N THR A 97 7.00 -14.42 -13.35
CA THR A 97 8.04 -15.34 -13.82
C THR A 97 7.42 -16.56 -14.47
N SER A 98 8.22 -17.44 -15.06
CA SER A 98 7.74 -18.69 -15.66
C SER A 98 7.09 -19.66 -14.67
N GLN A 99 7.33 -19.49 -13.37
CA GLN A 99 6.88 -20.44 -12.32
C GLN A 99 5.97 -19.82 -11.26
N ARG A 100 6.07 -18.50 -11.02
CA ARG A 100 5.33 -17.82 -9.94
C ARG A 100 5.08 -16.36 -10.26
N ALA A 101 4.04 -15.81 -9.66
CA ALA A 101 3.83 -14.38 -9.58
C ALA A 101 4.36 -13.83 -8.24
N ILE A 102 4.93 -12.63 -8.30
CA ILE A 102 5.44 -11.91 -7.14
C ILE A 102 4.76 -10.56 -7.15
N ILE A 103 4.24 -10.12 -6.01
CA ILE A 103 3.79 -8.74 -5.87
C ILE A 103 4.93 -7.94 -5.27
N VAL A 104 5.19 -6.77 -5.87
CA VAL A 104 6.16 -5.82 -5.34
C VAL A 104 5.46 -4.58 -4.81
N PHE A 105 6.00 -4.04 -3.73
CA PHE A 105 5.53 -2.81 -3.12
C PHE A 105 6.71 -1.94 -2.69
N SER A 106 6.53 -0.64 -2.85
CA SER A 106 7.50 0.37 -2.46
C SER A 106 6.84 1.72 -2.16
N GLY A 107 7.62 2.69 -1.72
CA GLY A 107 7.18 4.05 -1.41
C GLY A 107 8.37 4.96 -1.07
N GLU A 108 8.08 6.19 -0.69
CA GLU A 108 9.08 7.22 -0.41
C GLU A 108 10.09 6.80 0.65
N ILE A 109 9.64 6.07 1.68
CA ILE A 109 10.51 5.54 2.75
C ILE A 109 11.58 4.57 2.22
N PHE A 110 11.42 4.05 1.01
CA PHE A 110 12.36 3.16 0.33
C PHE A 110 13.05 3.85 -0.88
N GLY A 111 12.91 5.16 -1.03
CA GLY A 111 13.55 5.96 -2.08
C GLY A 111 12.74 6.12 -3.37
N ILE A 112 11.57 5.49 -3.48
CA ILE A 112 10.75 5.51 -4.71
C ILE A 112 9.61 6.53 -4.57
N ASN A 113 9.81 7.72 -5.12
CA ASN A 113 8.88 8.86 -4.97
C ASN A 113 7.73 8.87 -5.99
N GLU A 114 7.92 8.26 -7.16
CA GLU A 114 6.96 8.34 -8.29
C GLU A 114 5.60 7.67 -7.98
N ILE A 115 5.60 6.73 -7.04
CA ILE A 115 4.42 5.99 -6.59
C ILE A 115 3.49 6.89 -5.74
N ALA A 116 4.05 7.86 -5.00
CA ALA A 116 3.29 8.78 -4.16
C ALA A 116 2.49 9.82 -4.98
N GLU A 117 3.01 10.20 -6.15
CA GLU A 117 2.46 11.27 -7.00
C GLU A 117 1.17 10.82 -7.73
N VAL A 118 1.09 9.55 -8.14
CA VAL A 118 -0.07 8.99 -8.85
C VAL A 118 -1.34 8.98 -7.98
N VAL A 119 -1.19 8.84 -6.66
CA VAL A 119 -2.32 8.64 -5.73
C VAL A 119 -2.63 9.88 -4.89
N GLY A 120 -1.86 10.97 -5.02
CA GLY A 120 -2.18 12.23 -4.37
C GLY A 120 -2.18 12.11 -2.84
N LEU A 121 -1.06 11.70 -2.25
CA LEU A 121 -0.88 11.74 -0.79
C LEU A 121 -1.17 13.15 -0.22
N ASP A 122 -0.96 14.20 -1.02
CA ASP A 122 -1.32 15.60 -0.72
C ASP A 122 -2.85 15.85 -0.61
N GLU A 123 -3.69 15.09 -1.33
CA GLU A 123 -5.15 15.19 -1.17
C GLU A 123 -5.63 14.47 0.11
N MET A 124 -5.08 13.29 0.43
CA MET A 124 -5.43 12.56 1.66
C MET A 124 -4.95 13.28 2.93
N ASP A 125 -3.76 13.89 2.92
CA ASP A 125 -3.25 14.69 4.03
C ASP A 125 -4.11 15.95 4.26
N ARG A 126 -4.60 16.56 3.18
CA ARG A 126 -5.55 17.68 3.26
C ARG A 126 -6.92 17.29 3.80
N ASP A 127 -7.43 16.12 3.45
CA ASP A 127 -8.71 15.61 3.94
C ASP A 127 -8.64 15.24 5.43
N VAL A 128 -7.56 14.59 5.87
CA VAL A 128 -7.32 14.30 7.29
C VAL A 128 -7.12 15.59 8.09
N ALA A 129 -6.36 16.55 7.56
CA ALA A 129 -6.20 17.86 8.19
C ALA A 129 -7.51 18.67 8.21
N PHE A 130 -8.42 18.44 7.25
CA PHE A 130 -9.75 19.03 7.24
C PHE A 130 -10.66 18.40 8.29
N GLU A 131 -10.72 17.07 8.35
CA GLU A 131 -11.45 16.29 9.35
C GLU A 131 -11.03 16.67 10.78
N LEU A 132 -9.72 16.73 11.05
CA LEU A 132 -9.17 17.17 12.34
C LEU A 132 -9.59 18.60 12.69
N ARG A 133 -9.58 19.52 11.71
CA ARG A 133 -10.06 20.90 11.93
C ARG A 133 -11.55 20.95 12.23
N GLN A 134 -12.37 20.12 11.58
CA GLN A 134 -13.81 20.05 11.85
C GLN A 134 -14.08 19.45 13.23
N TYR A 135 -13.37 18.40 13.61
CA TYR A 135 -13.49 17.77 14.92
C TYR A 135 -13.08 18.71 16.06
N VAL A 136 -11.94 19.40 15.93
CA VAL A 136 -11.51 20.40 16.92
C VAL A 136 -12.52 21.55 17.02
N ARG A 137 -13.06 22.01 15.88
CA ARG A 137 -14.06 23.07 15.85
C ARG A 137 -15.39 22.65 16.49
N SER A 138 -15.84 21.40 16.29
CA SER A 138 -17.09 20.92 16.87
C SER A 138 -17.00 20.74 18.38
N GLN A 139 -15.85 20.29 18.89
CA GLN A 139 -15.56 20.17 20.32
C GLN A 139 -15.46 21.55 21.00
N LEU A 140 -14.82 22.54 20.36
CA LEU A 140 -14.69 23.89 20.91
C LEU A 140 -15.99 24.71 20.90
N LEU A 141 -16.97 24.35 20.05
CA LEU A 141 -18.25 25.04 19.95
C LEU A 141 -19.36 24.42 20.83
N HIS A 142 -19.07 23.35 21.58
CA HIS A 142 -20.01 22.73 22.52
C HIS A 142 -19.80 23.15 23.99
N GLU A 143 -18.83 24.03 24.28
CA GLU A 143 -18.56 24.53 25.64
C GLU A 143 -19.20 25.89 25.99
N HIS A 144 -20.13 26.41 25.19
CA HIS A 144 -20.89 27.63 25.52
C HIS A 144 -22.40 27.49 25.29
#